data_AF-A0A936EGN5-F1
#
_entry.id   AF-A0A936EGN5-F1
#
_cell.length_a   1.000
_cell.length_b   1.000
_cell.length_c   1.000
_cell.angle_alpha   90.00
_cell.angle_beta   90.00
_cell.angle_gamma   90.00
#
_symmetry.space_group_name_H-M   'P 1'
#
loop_
_entity.id
_entity.type
_entity.pdbx_description
1 polymer ?
#
loop_
_entity_poly.entity_id
_entity_poly.type
_entity_poly.pdbx_seq_one_letter_code
_entity_poly.pdbx_strand_id
1 'polypeptide(L)'
;MSATKQPDHSSFEDALTRLEAIVDSMEQGQVPLAELLTRYEEGTKLLKVCEARLKDAELKIDQLKKVRDTAALEPFAPERAGS
;
A
#
# COMPACT_ATOMS: atom_id res chain seq x y z
N MET A 1 -17.42 -12.34 17.88
CA MET A 1 -16.84 -12.36 16.52
C MET A 1 -16.47 -10.94 16.15
N SER A 2 -15.18 -10.59 16.22
CA SER A 2 -14.69 -9.26 15.83
C SER A 2 -13.34 -9.44 15.17
N ALA A 3 -13.35 -9.92 13.92
CA ALA A 3 -12.17 -9.88 13.07
C ALA A 3 -12.11 -8.47 12.48
N THR A 4 -11.48 -7.56 13.21
CA THR A 4 -10.98 -6.30 12.65
C THR A 4 -9.99 -6.67 11.56
N LYS A 5 -10.39 -6.61 10.30
CA LYS A 5 -9.54 -6.93 9.14
C LYS A 5 -8.41 -5.89 9.11
N GLN A 6 -7.27 -6.21 9.73
CA GLN A 6 -6.03 -5.47 9.54
C GLN A 6 -5.80 -5.34 8.02
N PRO A 7 -5.40 -4.17 7.50
CA PRO A 7 -4.96 -4.08 6.13
C PRO A 7 -3.85 -5.12 5.95
N ASP A 8 -3.96 -5.94 4.91
CA ASP A 8 -3.07 -7.06 4.60
C ASP A 8 -1.60 -6.61 4.47
N HIS A 9 -0.92 -6.31 5.58
CA HIS A 9 0.52 -6.05 5.63
C HIS A 9 1.27 -7.24 5.01
N SER A 10 0.76 -8.46 5.22
CA SER A 10 1.23 -9.67 4.54
C SER A 10 1.19 -9.53 3.02
N SER A 11 0.14 -8.96 2.41
CA SER A 11 0.05 -8.91 0.94
C SER A 11 1.08 -8.03 0.23
N PHE A 12 1.60 -6.99 0.89
CA PHE A 12 2.67 -6.17 0.32
C PHE A 12 4.02 -6.85 0.52
N GLU A 13 4.35 -7.21 1.77
CA GLU A 13 5.64 -7.82 2.12
C GLU A 13 5.84 -9.16 1.41
N ASP A 14 4.79 -9.98 1.30
CA ASP A 14 4.83 -11.26 0.58
C ASP A 14 5.03 -11.03 -0.93
N ALA A 15 4.36 -10.03 -1.51
CA ALA A 15 4.50 -9.71 -2.93
C ALA A 15 5.90 -9.17 -3.25
N LEU A 16 6.44 -8.33 -2.38
CA LEU A 16 7.79 -7.77 -2.50
C LEU A 16 8.85 -8.88 -2.37
N THR A 17 8.75 -9.69 -1.32
CA THR A 17 9.67 -10.83 -1.08
C THR A 17 9.68 -11.79 -2.28
N ARG A 18 8.49 -12.07 -2.85
CA ARG A 18 8.38 -12.93 -4.02
C ARG A 18 8.98 -12.28 -5.27
N LEU A 19 8.76 -10.97 -5.46
CA LEU A 19 9.31 -10.22 -6.58
C LEU A 19 10.84 -10.20 -6.54
N GLU A 20 11.43 -9.94 -5.36
CA GLU A 20 12.88 -10.00 -5.14
C GLU A 20 13.43 -11.38 -5.49
N ALA A 21 12.81 -12.45 -5.00
CA ALA A 21 13.25 -13.82 -5.32
C ALA A 21 13.18 -14.13 -6.83
N ILE A 22 12.22 -13.56 -7.56
CA ILE A 22 12.14 -13.70 -9.02
C ILE A 22 13.30 -12.97 -9.69
N VAL A 23 13.53 -11.71 -9.32
CA VAL A 23 14.62 -10.89 -9.86
C VAL A 23 15.97 -11.56 -9.60
N ASP A 24 16.22 -11.98 -8.37
CA ASP A 24 17.45 -12.69 -7.99
C ASP A 24 17.67 -13.93 -8.85
N SER A 25 16.62 -14.73 -9.08
CA SER A 25 16.73 -15.93 -9.91
C SER A 25 17.05 -15.62 -11.38
N MET A 26 16.50 -14.52 -11.91
CA MET A 26 16.73 -14.07 -13.29
C MET A 26 18.15 -13.51 -13.45
N GLU A 27 18.63 -12.73 -12.49
CA GLU A 27 19.99 -12.14 -12.51
C GLU A 27 21.09 -13.19 -12.35
N GLN A 28 20.83 -14.25 -11.57
CA GLN A 28 21.77 -15.36 -11.40
C GLN A 28 21.85 -16.27 -12.63
N GLY A 29 21.05 -16.02 -13.68
CA GLY A 29 21.00 -16.84 -14.89
C GLY A 29 20.44 -18.25 -14.66
N GLN A 30 19.75 -18.47 -13.53
CA GLN A 30 19.22 -19.78 -13.15
C GLN A 30 17.88 -20.11 -13.83
N VAL A 31 17.28 -19.15 -14.53
CA VAL A 31 15.98 -19.31 -15.20
C VAL A 31 16.18 -19.71 -16.66
N PRO A 32 15.71 -20.89 -17.09
CA PRO A 32 15.71 -21.29 -18.49
C PRO A 32 14.93 -20.30 -19.37
N LEU A 33 15.32 -20.15 -20.64
CA LEU A 33 14.64 -19.26 -21.59
C LEU A 33 13.11 -19.49 -21.66
N ALA A 34 12.69 -20.75 -21.58
CA ALA A 34 11.27 -21.13 -21.59
C ALA A 34 10.49 -20.60 -20.37
N GLU A 35 11.16 -20.41 -19.23
CA GLU A 35 10.56 -19.91 -18.00
C GLU A 35 10.66 -18.38 -17.85
N LEU A 36 11.57 -17.71 -18.57
CA LEU A 36 11.79 -16.27 -18.45
C LEU A 36 10.51 -15.45 -18.68
N LEU A 37 9.70 -15.82 -19.68
CA LEU A 37 8.44 -15.12 -19.96
C LEU A 37 7.46 -15.26 -18.79
N THR A 38 7.35 -16.45 -18.22
CA THR A 38 6.47 -16.72 -17.07
C THR A 38 6.91 -15.93 -15.85
N ARG A 39 8.22 -15.91 -15.56
CA ARG A 39 8.80 -15.13 -14.45
C ARG A 39 8.60 -13.62 -14.63
N TYR A 40 8.77 -13.13 -15.85
CA TYR A 40 8.52 -11.73 -16.17
C TYR A 40 7.05 -11.34 -15.96
N GLU A 41 6.11 -12.17 -16.40
CA GLU A 41 4.68 -11.93 -16.18
C GLU A 41 4.31 -11.96 -14.70
N GLU A 42 4.84 -12.92 -13.94
CA GLU A 42 4.66 -13.02 -12.48
C GLU A 42 5.22 -11.77 -11.79
N GLY A 43 6.45 -11.39 -12.10
CA GLY A 43 7.09 -10.20 -11.55
C GLY A 43 6.30 -8.92 -11.84
N THR A 44 5.79 -8.77 -13.07
CA THR A 44 4.95 -7.62 -13.45
C THR A 44 3.64 -7.56 -12.66
N LYS A 45 3.03 -8.72 -12.36
CA LYS A 45 1.82 -8.78 -11.53
C LYS A 45 2.12 -8.38 -10.08
N LEU A 46 3.21 -8.88 -9.52
CA LEU A 46 3.64 -8.55 -8.15
C LEU A 46 3.98 -7.07 -8.01
N LEU A 47 4.70 -6.49 -8.98
CA LEU A 47 5.00 -5.07 -9.01
C LEU A 47 3.72 -4.21 -8.94
N LYS A 48 2.70 -4.54 -9.73
CA LYS A 48 1.40 -3.83 -9.70
C LYS A 48 0.71 -3.94 -8.34
N VAL A 49 0.84 -5.08 -7.66
CA VAL A 49 0.30 -5.24 -6.30
C VAL A 49 1.04 -4.30 -5.34
N CYS A 50 2.37 -4.27 -5.40
CA CYS A 50 3.18 -3.38 -4.57
C CYS A 50 2.81 -1.90 -4.79
N GLU A 51 2.75 -1.46 -6.03
CA GLU A 51 2.36 -0.09 -6.40
C GLU A 51 0.97 0.29 -5.89
N ALA A 52 -0.01 -0.61 -6.04
CA ALA A 52 -1.37 -0.38 -5.55
C ALA A 52 -1.41 -0.20 -4.03
N ARG A 53 -0.68 -1.04 -3.28
CA ARG A 53 -0.62 -0.95 -1.81
C ARG A 53 0.07 0.33 -1.33
N LEU A 54 1.16 0.74 -1.98
CA LEU A 54 1.83 1.99 -1.66
C LEU A 54 0.91 3.20 -1.91
N LYS A 55 0.20 3.20 -3.04
CA LYS A 55 -0.77 4.25 -3.36
C LYS A 55 -1.92 4.33 -2.36
N ASP A 56 -2.46 3.19 -1.94
CA ASP A 56 -3.51 3.15 -0.92
C ASP A 56 -3.01 3.71 0.42
N ALA A 57 -1.77 3.38 0.80
CA ALA A 57 -1.14 3.89 2.02
C ALA A 57 -0.93 5.41 1.95
N GLU A 58 -0.42 5.93 0.85
CA GLU A 58 -0.24 7.37 0.61
C GLU A 58 -1.58 8.12 0.70
N LEU A 59 -2.61 7.63 0.01
CA LEU A 59 -3.96 8.21 0.06
C LEU A 59 -4.49 8.30 1.50
N LYS A 60 -4.27 7.24 2.29
CA LYS A 60 -4.73 7.19 3.68
C LYS A 60 -3.97 8.17 4.56
N ILE A 61 -2.66 8.33 4.36
CA ILE A 61 -1.85 9.34 5.05
C ILE A 61 -2.37 10.74 4.73
N ASP A 62 -2.66 11.03 3.47
CA ASP A 62 -3.16 12.34 3.05
C ASP A 62 -4.55 12.66 3.60
N GLN A 63 -5.44 11.66 3.68
CA GLN A 63 -6.73 11.82 4.35
C GLN A 63 -6.56 12.14 5.84
N LEU A 64 -5.66 11.45 6.53
CA LEU A 64 -5.39 11.70 7.95
C LEU A 64 -4.83 13.11 8.21
N LYS A 65 -3.94 13.59 7.33
CA LYS A 65 -3.42 14.98 7.39
C LYS A 65 -4.54 16.00 7.24
N LYS A 66 -5.40 15.84 6.23
CA LYS A 66 -6.55 16.73 5.99
C LYS A 66 -7.51 16.77 7.17
N VAL A 67 -7.84 15.63 7.75
CA VAL A 67 -8.72 15.54 8.94
C VAL A 67 -8.13 16.30 10.13
N ARG A 68 -6.83 16.16 10.37
CA ARG A 68 -6.14 16.89 11.44
C ARG A 68 -6.23 18.40 11.25
N ASP A 69 -6.05 18.87 10.02
CA ASP A 69 -6.08 20.30 9.71
C ASP A 69 -7.52 20.87 9.80
N THR A 70 -8.55 20.09 9.45
CA THR A 70 -9.96 20.49 9.67
C THR A 70 -10.37 20.48 11.15
N ALA A 71 -9.89 19.50 11.93
CA ALA A 71 -10.18 19.42 13.36
C ALA A 71 -9.56 20.60 14.16
N ALA A 72 -8.49 21.20 13.63
CA ALA A 72 -7.86 22.38 14.20
C ALA A 72 -8.62 23.70 13.92
N LEU A 73 -9.63 23.69 13.04
CA LEU A 73 -10.28 24.89 12.54
C LEU A 73 -11.77 25.04 12.88
N GLU A 74 -12.34 24.21 13.77
CA GLU A 74 -13.68 24.47 14.28
C GLU A 74 -13.67 25.82 15.03
N PRO A 75 -14.30 26.89 14.48
CA PRO A 75 -14.37 28.16 15.17
C PRO A 75 -15.25 27.94 16.40
N PHE A 76 -14.71 28.20 17.58
CA PHE A 76 -15.52 28.28 18.78
C PHE A 76 -16.51 29.42 18.59
N ALA A 77 -17.74 29.10 18.16
CA ALA A 77 -18.83 30.05 18.13
C ALA A 77 -19.27 30.26 19.58
N PRO A 78 -19.03 31.45 20.19
CA PRO A 78 -19.53 31.69 21.53
C PRO A 78 -21.07 31.65 21.45
N GLU A 79 -21.65 30.69 22.16
CA GLU A 79 -23.08 30.59 22.34
C GLU A 79 -23.58 31.91 22.92
N ARG A 80 -24.59 32.47 22.24
CA ARG A 80 -25.15 33.82 22.42
C ARG A 80 -25.07 34.28 23.88
N ALA A 81 -24.30 35.35 24.12
CA ALA A 81 -24.48 36.16 25.31
C ALA A 81 -25.91 36.71 25.26
N GLY A 82 -26.76 36.18 26.14
CA GLY A 82 -28.11 36.67 26.35
C GLY A 82 -28.12 38.07 26.98
N SER A 83 -29.28 38.70 26.80
CA SER A 83 -29.75 40.03 27.23
C SER A 83 -29.34 41.21 26.36
#